data_AF-A0A2I2Z978-F1
#
_entry.id   AF-A0A2I2Z978-F1
#
_cell.length_a   1.000
_cell.length_b   1.000
_cell.length_c   1.000
_cell.angle_alpha   90.00
_cell.angle_beta   90.00
_cell.angle_gamma   90.00
#
_symmetry.space_group_name_H-M   'P 1'
#
loop_
_entity.id
_entity.type
_entity.pdbx_description
1 polymer ?
#
loop_
_entity_poly.entity_id
_entity_poly.type
_entity_poly.pdbx_seq_one_letter_code
_entity_poly.pdbx_strand_id
1 'polypeptide(L)'
;MGATTMDQKSLWAGDLIGSLHSTPGSAYKLVCYFTNWSQDRQEPGKFTPENIDPFLCSHLIYSFASIENNKVIIKDKSEVMLYQTINSLKTKNPKLKILLSIGGYLFGSKGFHPMVDSSTSRSEFINSVILFLRNHNFDGLDVSWIYPDQKENTHFTVLIHELAEAFQKDFTKSTKERLLLTAGVSAGRQMIDNSYQVEKLAKDLDFINLLSFDFHGSWEKPLITGHNSPLSKGWQDRGPSSYYNVEYAVGYWIHKGMPSEKVVMGIPTYGHSFTLASAETTVGAPASGPGAAGPITESSGFLAYYEVPGNPLYPQLPAMSG
;
A
#
# COMPACT_ATOMS: atom_id res chain seq x y z
N MET A 1 -52.03 -62.68 -20.23
CA MET A 1 -50.98 -63.64 -20.65
C MET A 1 -49.86 -62.80 -21.26
N GLY A 2 -48.64 -62.69 -20.75
CA GLY A 2 -48.01 -63.15 -19.53
C GLY A 2 -46.77 -62.25 -19.31
N ALA A 3 -46.41 -62.04 -18.04
CA ALA A 3 -45.07 -61.63 -17.63
C ALA A 3 -44.08 -62.78 -17.96
N THR A 4 -42.77 -62.66 -18.10
CA THR A 4 -41.76 -61.80 -17.46
C THR A 4 -40.43 -62.10 -18.16
N THR A 5 -39.52 -61.12 -18.31
CA THR A 5 -38.13 -61.19 -17.81
C THR A 5 -37.47 -59.82 -17.97
N MET A 6 -36.89 -59.32 -16.88
CA MET A 6 -36.12 -58.08 -16.77
C MET A 6 -34.74 -58.21 -17.44
N ASP A 7 -34.22 -57.11 -17.97
CA ASP A 7 -32.85 -56.70 -17.64
C ASP A 7 -32.75 -55.16 -17.64
N GLN A 8 -31.93 -54.66 -16.72
CA GLN A 8 -31.96 -53.35 -16.10
C GLN A 8 -30.73 -52.56 -16.55
N LYS A 9 -30.89 -51.60 -17.48
CA LYS A 9 -29.93 -50.49 -17.65
C LYS A 9 -30.66 -49.19 -17.96
N SER A 10 -31.04 -48.53 -16.87
CA SER A 10 -31.22 -47.08 -16.79
C SER A 10 -29.90 -46.38 -17.15
N LEU A 11 -29.95 -45.31 -17.94
CA LEU A 11 -29.36 -44.03 -17.56
C LEU A 11 -29.75 -42.96 -18.58
N TRP A 12 -30.31 -41.91 -18.00
CA TRP A 12 -31.04 -40.82 -18.60
C TRP A 12 -30.09 -39.77 -19.20
N ALA A 13 -30.58 -39.11 -20.25
CA ALA A 13 -30.04 -37.87 -20.77
C ALA A 13 -29.95 -36.83 -19.64
N GLY A 14 -28.74 -36.33 -19.38
CA GLY A 14 -28.49 -35.26 -18.44
C GLY A 14 -28.24 -33.95 -19.18
N ASP A 15 -29.14 -33.00 -18.98
CA ASP A 15 -29.00 -31.59 -19.34
C ASP A 15 -27.74 -31.00 -18.71
N LEU A 16 -26.81 -30.55 -19.55
CA LEU A 16 -25.72 -29.65 -19.16
C LEU A 16 -26.18 -28.20 -19.33
N ILE A 17 -27.15 -27.80 -18.50
CA ILE A 17 -27.29 -26.37 -18.17
C ILE A 17 -26.17 -26.07 -17.19
N GLY A 18 -25.05 -25.62 -17.75
CA GLY A 18 -23.98 -25.02 -16.96
C GLY A 18 -24.54 -23.79 -16.25
N SER A 19 -24.91 -23.96 -14.98
CA SER A 19 -25.08 -22.86 -14.04
C SER A 19 -23.74 -22.12 -13.98
N LEU A 20 -23.60 -21.07 -14.80
CA LEU A 20 -22.77 -19.93 -14.48
C LEU A 20 -23.35 -19.33 -13.20
N HIS A 21 -22.97 -19.91 -12.06
CA HIS A 21 -22.93 -19.15 -10.84
C HIS A 21 -21.92 -18.03 -11.11
N SER A 22 -22.46 -16.86 -11.45
CA SER A 22 -21.80 -15.60 -11.22
C SER A 22 -21.50 -15.58 -9.72
N THR A 23 -20.31 -16.02 -9.34
CA THR A 23 -19.72 -15.60 -8.07
C THR A 23 -19.86 -14.08 -8.08
N PRO A 24 -20.55 -13.46 -7.10
CA PRO A 24 -20.57 -12.01 -7.01
C PRO A 24 -19.10 -11.61 -6.93
N GLY A 25 -18.58 -11.03 -8.01
CA GLY A 25 -17.20 -10.59 -8.06
C GLY A 25 -17.01 -9.65 -6.88
N SER A 26 -16.19 -10.06 -5.92
CA SER A 26 -15.71 -9.17 -4.87
C SER A 26 -15.23 -7.91 -5.58
N ALA A 27 -15.85 -6.77 -5.32
CA ALA A 27 -15.42 -5.52 -5.93
C ALA A 27 -13.94 -5.34 -5.60
N TYR A 28 -13.07 -5.40 -6.62
CA TYR A 28 -11.63 -5.28 -6.43
C TYR A 28 -11.34 -3.96 -5.72
N LYS A 29 -10.55 -4.01 -4.64
CA LYS A 29 -10.14 -2.79 -3.92
C LYS A 29 -9.14 -2.04 -4.79
N LEU A 30 -9.40 -0.77 -5.06
CA LEU A 30 -8.42 0.15 -5.63
C LEU A 30 -8.11 1.18 -4.55
N VAL A 31 -6.91 1.07 -3.99
CA VAL A 31 -6.44 1.85 -2.85
C VAL A 31 -5.40 2.86 -3.34
N CYS A 32 -5.69 4.15 -3.17
CA CYS A 32 -4.85 5.23 -3.66
C CYS A 32 -4.26 6.01 -2.49
N TYR A 33 -2.97 6.33 -2.57
CA TYR A 33 -2.30 7.17 -1.58
C TYR A 33 -2.32 8.63 -2.04
N PHE A 34 -2.79 9.53 -1.17
CA PHE A 34 -2.65 10.98 -1.32
C PHE A 34 -1.58 11.48 -0.36
N THR A 35 -0.60 12.22 -0.87
CA THR A 35 0.53 12.72 -0.09
C THR A 35 0.37 14.21 0.18
N ASN A 36 0.36 14.62 1.44
CA ASN A 36 0.13 16.02 1.82
C ASN A 36 1.19 16.99 1.25
N TRP A 37 2.44 16.55 1.04
CA TRP A 37 3.49 17.38 0.42
C TRP A 37 3.33 17.59 -1.10
N SER A 38 2.38 16.93 -1.76
CA SER A 38 2.16 17.13 -3.21
C SER A 38 1.55 18.50 -3.54
N GLN A 39 0.97 19.18 -2.55
CA GLN A 39 0.47 20.55 -2.68
C GLN A 39 1.57 21.61 -2.81
N ASP A 40 2.79 21.27 -2.40
CA ASP A 40 3.95 22.18 -2.38
C ASP A 40 4.75 22.15 -3.68
N ARG A 41 4.41 21.23 -4.60
CA ARG A 41 5.02 21.16 -5.93
C ARG A 41 4.66 22.39 -6.75
N GLN A 42 5.59 22.80 -7.62
CA GLN A 42 5.31 23.82 -8.63
C GLN A 42 4.37 23.28 -9.71
N GLU A 43 3.61 24.18 -10.35
CA GLU A 43 2.80 23.83 -11.51
C GLU A 43 3.68 23.28 -12.66
N PRO A 44 3.18 22.33 -13.46
CA PRO A 44 1.85 21.68 -13.39
C PRO A 44 1.75 20.51 -12.39
N GLY A 45 2.75 20.33 -11.52
CA GLY A 45 2.85 19.19 -10.60
C GLY A 45 2.13 19.34 -9.27
N LYS A 46 1.60 20.53 -9.00
CA LYS A 46 0.83 20.81 -7.79
C LYS A 46 -0.41 19.92 -7.74
N PHE A 47 -0.60 19.22 -6.62
CA PHE A 47 -1.72 18.31 -6.45
C PHE A 47 -2.38 18.51 -5.08
N THR A 48 -3.68 18.81 -5.09
CA THR A 48 -4.49 19.03 -3.91
C THR A 48 -5.72 18.09 -3.92
N PRO A 49 -6.48 17.96 -2.83
CA PRO A 49 -7.64 17.07 -2.81
C PRO A 49 -8.70 17.41 -3.87
N GLU A 50 -8.76 18.65 -4.34
CA GLU A 50 -9.66 19.09 -5.41
C GLU A 50 -9.34 18.43 -6.77
N ASN A 51 -8.09 18.00 -6.98
CA ASN A 51 -7.67 17.30 -8.20
C ASN A 51 -8.07 15.81 -8.20
N ILE A 52 -8.53 15.27 -7.06
CA ILE A 52 -8.89 13.85 -6.93
C ILE A 52 -10.28 13.62 -7.53
N ASP A 53 -10.35 12.71 -8.51
CA ASP A 53 -11.63 12.12 -8.92
C ASP A 53 -12.14 11.18 -7.81
N PRO A 54 -13.25 11.52 -7.13
CA PRO A 54 -13.76 10.73 -6.00
C PRO A 54 -14.29 9.34 -6.42
N PHE A 55 -14.43 9.06 -7.72
CA PHE A 55 -14.88 7.76 -8.24
C PHE A 55 -13.74 6.87 -8.74
N LEU A 56 -12.51 7.39 -8.78
CA LEU A 56 -11.36 6.64 -9.29
C LEU A 56 -11.02 5.46 -8.38
N CYS A 57 -10.93 5.69 -7.07
CA CYS A 57 -10.47 4.71 -6.08
C CYS A 57 -11.62 4.31 -5.15
N SER A 58 -11.61 3.07 -4.66
CA SER A 58 -12.56 2.66 -3.62
C SER A 58 -12.11 3.08 -2.23
N HIS A 59 -10.79 3.19 -2.03
CA HIS A 59 -10.18 3.67 -0.80
C HIS A 59 -9.13 4.74 -1.11
N LEU A 60 -9.08 5.78 -0.30
CA LEU A 60 -8.08 6.82 -0.34
C LEU A 60 -7.33 6.85 1.00
N ILE A 61 -6.01 6.84 0.97
CA ILE A 61 -5.16 6.88 2.17
C ILE A 61 -4.47 8.23 2.21
N TYR A 62 -4.82 9.06 3.20
CA TYR A 62 -4.12 10.31 3.47
C TYR A 62 -2.79 10.02 4.14
N SER A 63 -1.69 10.52 3.56
CA SER A 63 -0.33 10.33 4.04
C SER A 63 0.35 11.67 4.33
N PHE A 64 0.84 11.94 5.54
CA PHE A 64 0.79 11.13 6.77
C PHE A 64 0.45 12.01 7.98
N ALA A 65 -0.17 11.40 9.00
CA ALA A 65 -0.15 11.92 10.36
C ALA A 65 1.13 11.48 11.10
N SER A 66 1.39 12.07 12.26
CA SER A 66 2.58 11.81 13.07
C SER A 66 2.23 11.33 14.48
N ILE A 67 3.22 10.76 15.18
CA ILE A 67 3.14 10.39 16.59
C ILE A 67 4.00 11.35 17.40
N GLU A 68 3.48 11.85 18.52
CA GLU A 68 4.23 12.57 19.55
C GLU A 68 3.66 12.23 20.93
N ASN A 69 4.52 11.95 21.91
CA ASN A 69 4.13 11.58 23.27
C ASN A 69 3.04 10.47 23.31
N ASN A 70 3.28 9.39 22.55
CA ASN A 70 2.36 8.26 22.38
C ASN A 70 0.98 8.63 21.82
N LYS A 71 0.82 9.77 21.15
CA LYS A 71 -0.47 10.20 20.60
C LYS A 71 -0.34 10.54 19.13
N VAL A 72 -1.40 10.31 18.36
CA VAL A 72 -1.51 10.90 17.02
C VAL A 72 -1.61 12.42 17.13
N ILE A 73 -0.86 13.12 16.29
CA ILE A 73 -0.83 14.58 16.25
C ILE A 73 -0.99 15.11 14.83
N ILE A 74 -1.43 16.36 14.76
CA ILE A 74 -1.39 17.19 13.56
C ILE A 74 -0.12 18.03 13.65
N LYS A 75 0.78 17.91 12.67
CA LYS A 75 2.05 18.65 12.70
C LYS A 75 1.86 20.11 12.33
N ASP A 76 1.01 20.37 11.34
CA ASP A 76 0.68 21.71 10.90
C ASP A 76 -0.84 21.95 10.97
N LYS A 77 -1.25 23.06 11.57
CA LYS A 77 -2.65 23.46 11.66
C LYS A 77 -3.31 23.58 10.28
N SER A 78 -2.55 23.85 9.23
CA SER A 78 -3.02 23.85 7.83
C SER A 78 -3.58 22.47 7.42
N GLU A 79 -3.10 21.38 8.01
CA GLU A 79 -3.56 20.01 7.73
C GLU A 79 -5.00 19.77 8.21
N VAL A 80 -5.49 20.51 9.21
CA VAL A 80 -6.89 20.40 9.66
C VAL A 80 -7.85 20.69 8.51
N MET A 81 -7.57 21.75 7.75
CA MET A 81 -8.36 22.10 6.56
C MET A 81 -8.23 21.02 5.51
N LEU A 82 -7.02 20.48 5.30
CA LEU A 82 -6.78 19.43 4.33
C LEU A 82 -7.54 18.13 4.66
N TYR A 83 -7.64 17.75 5.94
CA TYR A 83 -8.46 16.63 6.40
C TYR A 83 -9.95 16.84 6.13
N GLN A 84 -10.45 18.07 6.30
CA GLN A 84 -11.84 18.39 5.99
C GLN A 84 -12.09 18.32 4.47
N THR A 85 -11.21 18.91 3.67
CA THR A 85 -11.33 18.93 2.21
C THR A 85 -11.28 17.51 1.65
N ILE A 86 -10.31 16.68 2.05
CA ILE A 86 -10.21 15.31 1.54
C ILE A 86 -11.43 14.47 1.95
N ASN A 87 -11.91 14.62 3.19
CA ASN A 87 -13.11 13.89 3.64
C ASN A 87 -14.40 14.38 2.97
N SER A 88 -14.43 15.62 2.47
CA SER A 88 -15.56 16.14 1.70
C SER A 88 -15.78 15.41 0.38
N LEU A 89 -14.78 14.70 -0.16
CA LEU A 89 -14.91 13.88 -1.37
C LEU A 89 -16.01 12.81 -1.22
N LYS A 90 -16.28 12.35 0.02
CA LYS A 90 -17.37 11.41 0.33
C LYS A 90 -18.76 11.99 0.07
N THR A 91 -18.92 13.31 0.00
CA THR A 91 -20.19 13.94 -0.40
C THR A 91 -20.52 13.69 -1.87
N LYS A 92 -19.48 13.57 -2.72
CA LYS A 92 -19.61 13.23 -4.14
C LYS A 92 -19.73 11.72 -4.34
N ASN A 93 -18.94 10.93 -3.61
CA ASN A 93 -19.01 9.47 -3.62
C ASN A 93 -19.17 8.90 -2.19
N PRO A 94 -20.41 8.63 -1.73
CA PRO A 94 -20.65 8.08 -0.39
C PRO A 94 -20.09 6.68 -0.15
N LYS A 95 -19.65 5.96 -1.20
CA LYS A 95 -19.02 4.63 -1.09
C LYS A 95 -17.50 4.71 -0.86
N LEU A 96 -16.88 5.85 -1.12
CA LEU A 96 -15.44 6.06 -0.92
C LEU A 96 -15.11 5.93 0.57
N LYS A 97 -14.07 5.14 0.88
CA LYS A 97 -13.50 5.06 2.23
C LYS A 97 -12.20 5.84 2.29
N ILE A 98 -12.01 6.66 3.31
CA ILE A 98 -10.82 7.49 3.48
C ILE A 98 -10.15 7.13 4.79
N LEU A 99 -8.90 6.68 4.72
CA LEU A 99 -8.10 6.25 5.87
C LEU A 99 -6.99 7.26 6.12
N LEU A 100 -6.58 7.39 7.38
CA LEU A 100 -5.39 8.14 7.77
C LEU A 100 -4.20 7.18 7.86
N SER A 101 -3.08 7.50 7.22
CA SER A 101 -1.84 6.76 7.41
C SER A 101 -0.92 7.43 8.43
N ILE A 102 -0.29 6.63 9.29
CA ILE A 102 0.72 7.07 10.25
C ILE A 102 2.02 6.31 9.99
N GLY A 103 3.13 7.04 9.87
CA GLY A 103 4.45 6.49 9.60
C GLY A 103 5.00 6.97 8.26
N GLY A 104 5.43 6.03 7.41
CA GLY A 104 6.09 6.31 6.14
C GLY A 104 7.62 6.31 6.26
N TYR A 105 8.29 6.26 5.11
CA TYR A 105 9.75 6.15 5.03
C TYR A 105 10.48 7.27 5.80
N LEU A 106 10.08 8.52 5.62
CA LEU A 106 10.72 9.69 6.26
C LEU A 106 10.44 9.80 7.76
N PHE A 107 9.36 9.19 8.25
CA PHE A 107 9.06 9.13 9.69
C PHE A 107 10.04 8.20 10.41
N GLY A 108 10.46 7.13 9.72
CA GLY A 108 11.34 6.09 10.26
C GLY A 108 10.71 5.33 11.42
N SER A 109 11.51 4.54 12.15
CA SER A 109 11.01 3.71 13.25
C SER A 109 10.99 4.44 14.60
N LYS A 110 11.78 5.50 14.77
CA LYS A 110 11.97 6.18 16.08
C LYS A 110 10.68 6.68 16.71
N GLY A 111 9.72 7.13 15.91
CA GLY A 111 8.43 7.59 16.44
C GLY A 111 7.52 6.45 16.91
N PHE A 112 7.76 5.22 16.46
CA PHE A 112 7.02 4.03 16.92
C PHE A 112 7.58 3.47 18.23
N HIS A 113 8.90 3.50 18.46
CA HIS A 113 9.51 2.73 19.57
C HIS A 113 8.90 3.08 20.95
N PRO A 114 8.89 4.34 21.41
CA PRO A 114 8.34 4.66 22.73
C PRO A 114 6.85 4.29 22.85
N MET A 115 6.12 4.43 21.74
CA MET A 115 4.70 4.12 21.68
C MET A 115 4.43 2.63 21.82
N VAL A 116 5.29 1.75 21.31
CA VAL A 116 5.07 0.30 21.37
C VAL A 116 5.69 -0.40 22.57
N ASP A 117 6.59 0.27 23.30
CA ASP A 117 7.38 -0.30 24.40
C ASP A 117 6.56 -0.82 25.59
N SER A 118 5.32 -0.37 25.78
CA SER A 118 4.47 -0.82 26.90
C SER A 118 2.98 -0.89 26.52
N SER A 119 2.21 -1.69 27.25
CA SER A 119 0.75 -1.74 27.07
C SER A 119 0.09 -0.39 27.38
N THR A 120 0.64 0.38 28.34
CA THR A 120 0.15 1.72 28.67
C THR A 120 0.34 2.68 27.50
N SER A 121 1.55 2.77 26.93
CA SER A 121 1.84 3.66 25.81
C SER A 121 1.06 3.29 24.54
N ARG A 122 0.88 2.00 24.26
CA ARG A 122 0.01 1.55 23.16
C ARG A 122 -1.45 1.91 23.41
N SER A 123 -1.95 1.73 24.62
CA SER A 123 -3.33 2.11 24.98
C SER A 123 -3.56 3.62 24.83
N GLU A 124 -2.62 4.47 25.27
CA GLU A 124 -2.66 5.91 25.05
C GLU A 124 -2.76 6.26 23.57
N PHE A 125 -1.93 5.62 22.75
CA PHE A 125 -1.92 5.80 21.30
C PHE A 125 -3.23 5.37 20.66
N ILE A 126 -3.69 4.16 20.93
CA ILE A 126 -4.93 3.59 20.38
C ILE A 126 -6.13 4.48 20.71
N ASN A 127 -6.23 4.94 21.97
CA ASN A 127 -7.32 5.83 22.38
C ASN A 127 -7.24 7.18 21.65
N SER A 128 -6.04 7.74 21.48
CA SER A 128 -5.85 8.99 20.72
C SER A 128 -6.24 8.82 19.25
N VAL A 129 -5.92 7.68 18.64
CA VAL A 129 -6.23 7.35 17.25
C VAL A 129 -7.74 7.27 17.04
N ILE A 130 -8.47 6.53 17.88
CA ILE A 130 -9.93 6.40 17.75
C ILE A 130 -10.59 7.79 17.81
N LEU A 131 -10.22 8.60 18.81
CA LEU A 131 -10.74 9.97 18.95
C LEU A 131 -10.43 10.81 17.71
N PHE A 132 -9.20 10.76 17.22
CA PHE A 132 -8.78 11.50 16.04
C PHE A 132 -9.59 11.12 14.79
N LEU A 133 -9.64 9.82 14.48
CA LEU A 133 -10.33 9.33 13.29
C LEU A 133 -11.80 9.69 13.31
N ARG A 134 -12.47 9.53 14.46
CA ARG A 134 -13.89 9.85 14.60
C ARG A 134 -14.17 11.36 14.53
N ASN A 135 -13.28 12.20 15.06
CA ASN A 135 -13.41 13.66 15.02
C ASN A 135 -13.15 14.25 13.63
N HIS A 136 -12.25 13.64 12.87
CA HIS A 136 -11.89 14.09 11.51
C HIS A 136 -12.58 13.28 10.40
N ASN A 137 -13.58 12.47 10.76
CA ASN A 137 -14.42 11.70 9.83
C ASN A 137 -13.67 10.69 8.94
N PHE A 138 -12.55 10.15 9.40
CA PHE A 138 -11.85 9.06 8.74
C PHE A 138 -12.57 7.72 8.96
N ASP A 139 -12.48 6.85 7.97
CA ASP A 139 -13.08 5.51 7.96
C ASP A 139 -12.12 4.43 8.47
N GLY A 140 -10.86 4.77 8.76
CA GLY A 140 -9.88 3.81 9.27
C GLY A 140 -8.45 4.34 9.39
N LEU A 141 -7.57 3.43 9.78
CA LEU A 141 -6.13 3.64 9.96
C LEU A 141 -5.33 2.77 8.99
N ASP A 142 -4.30 3.34 8.39
CA ASP A 142 -3.20 2.63 7.75
C ASP A 142 -1.93 2.78 8.60
N VAL A 143 -1.38 1.66 9.07
CA VAL A 143 -0.12 1.66 9.84
C VAL A 143 1.04 1.43 8.89
N SER A 144 1.81 2.49 8.63
CA SER A 144 2.95 2.47 7.71
C SER A 144 4.28 2.49 8.48
N TRP A 145 4.50 1.53 9.38
CA TRP A 145 5.81 1.33 9.99
C TRP A 145 6.74 0.63 8.98
N ILE A 146 7.66 1.40 8.41
CA ILE A 146 8.57 0.95 7.33
C ILE A 146 10.02 1.02 7.85
N TYR A 147 10.57 -0.02 8.47
CA TYR A 147 9.93 -1.30 8.84
C TYR A 147 10.33 -1.70 10.28
N PRO A 148 9.50 -2.47 11.02
CA PRO A 148 9.90 -3.07 12.30
C PRO A 148 11.07 -4.02 12.09
N ASP A 149 12.07 -4.01 12.95
CA ASP A 149 13.12 -5.02 12.92
C ASP A 149 12.67 -6.36 13.54
N GLN A 150 13.58 -7.34 13.59
CA GLN A 150 13.27 -8.67 14.16
C GLN A 150 12.89 -8.63 15.64
N LYS A 151 13.43 -7.67 16.42
CA LYS A 151 13.10 -7.50 17.84
C LYS A 151 11.74 -6.81 17.99
N GLU A 152 11.36 -5.99 17.02
CA GLU A 152 10.14 -5.19 17.01
C GLU A 152 8.93 -5.90 16.38
N ASN A 153 9.13 -7.03 15.68
CA ASN A 153 8.04 -7.74 14.98
C ASN A 153 6.86 -8.12 15.89
N THR A 154 7.15 -8.43 17.15
CA THR A 154 6.16 -8.80 18.16
C THR A 154 5.45 -7.55 18.66
N HIS A 155 6.16 -6.43 18.80
CA HIS A 155 5.55 -5.14 19.13
C HIS A 155 4.58 -4.67 18.04
N PHE A 156 4.97 -4.80 16.77
CA PHE A 156 4.07 -4.48 15.65
C PHE A 156 2.83 -5.38 15.67
N THR A 157 3.00 -6.68 15.87
CA THR A 157 1.88 -7.62 15.92
C THR A 157 0.93 -7.33 17.08
N VAL A 158 1.47 -7.05 18.27
CA VAL A 158 0.68 -6.70 19.46
C VAL A 158 -0.08 -5.39 19.25
N LEU A 159 0.57 -4.37 18.67
CA LEU A 159 -0.09 -3.11 18.34
C LEU A 159 -1.28 -3.32 17.39
N ILE A 160 -1.09 -4.08 16.31
CA ILE A 160 -2.16 -4.37 15.33
C ILE A 160 -3.32 -5.12 16.01
N HIS A 161 -3.01 -6.09 16.86
CA HIS A 161 -4.03 -6.83 17.60
C HIS A 161 -4.83 -5.93 18.56
N GLU A 162 -4.14 -5.12 19.36
CA GLU A 162 -4.79 -4.20 20.30
C GLU A 162 -5.61 -3.11 19.58
N LEU A 163 -5.15 -2.62 18.42
CA LEU A 163 -5.92 -1.72 17.54
C LEU A 163 -7.20 -2.39 17.03
N ALA A 164 -7.10 -3.63 16.53
CA ALA A 164 -8.26 -4.37 16.02
C ALA A 164 -9.31 -4.61 17.11
N GLU A 165 -8.88 -5.02 18.31
CA GLU A 165 -9.79 -5.15 19.45
C GLU A 165 -10.46 -3.83 19.82
N ALA A 166 -9.69 -2.74 19.86
CA ALA A 166 -10.21 -1.44 20.25
C ALA A 166 -11.19 -0.89 19.21
N PHE A 167 -10.93 -1.08 17.92
CA PHE A 167 -11.85 -0.70 16.84
C PHE A 167 -13.14 -1.53 16.87
N GLN A 168 -13.05 -2.82 17.22
CA GLN A 168 -14.23 -3.65 17.43
C GLN A 168 -15.04 -3.18 18.66
N LYS A 169 -14.37 -2.83 19.76
CA LYS A 169 -15.02 -2.28 20.97
C LYS A 169 -15.70 -0.94 20.68
N ASP A 170 -15.04 -0.03 19.96
CA ASP A 170 -15.62 1.24 19.51
C ASP A 170 -16.88 1.02 18.65
N PHE A 171 -16.80 0.09 17.68
CA PHE A 171 -17.94 -0.26 16.82
C PHE A 171 -19.15 -0.75 17.63
N THR A 172 -18.96 -1.66 18.59
CA THR A 172 -20.08 -2.17 19.41
C THR A 172 -20.76 -1.12 20.28
N LYS A 173 -20.09 0.01 20.55
CA LYS A 173 -20.59 1.12 21.37
C LYS A 173 -21.08 2.31 20.55
N SER A 174 -20.92 2.27 19.23
CA SER A 174 -21.16 3.38 18.31
C SER A 174 -22.26 3.02 17.31
N THR A 175 -22.95 4.03 16.79
CA THR A 175 -23.86 3.86 15.64
C THR A 175 -23.11 3.98 14.31
N LYS A 176 -21.81 4.28 14.34
CA LYS A 176 -20.95 4.41 13.15
C LYS A 176 -20.39 3.05 12.75
N GLU A 177 -20.06 2.91 11.47
CA GLU A 177 -19.33 1.74 10.95
C GLU A 177 -18.00 1.52 11.69
N ARG A 178 -17.55 0.25 11.75
CA ARG A 178 -16.24 -0.11 12.30
C ARG A 178 -15.14 0.58 11.50
N LEU A 179 -14.16 1.14 12.20
CA LEU A 179 -12.94 1.67 11.58
C LEU A 179 -12.17 0.53 10.90
N LEU A 180 -11.73 0.76 9.67
CA LEU A 180 -10.84 -0.14 8.93
C LEU A 180 -9.43 -0.09 9.53
N LEU A 181 -8.75 -1.23 9.55
CA LEU A 181 -7.35 -1.33 9.96
C LEU A 181 -6.52 -1.99 8.85
N THR A 182 -5.57 -1.24 8.32
CA THR A 182 -4.71 -1.63 7.20
C THR A 182 -3.25 -1.36 7.54
N ALA A 183 -2.33 -1.90 6.75
CA ALA A 183 -0.91 -1.61 6.92
C ALA A 183 -0.16 -1.61 5.59
N GLY A 184 0.74 -0.64 5.41
CA GLY A 184 1.77 -0.66 4.37
C GLY A 184 2.88 -1.64 4.78
N VAL A 185 3.16 -2.64 3.95
CA VAL A 185 4.10 -3.73 4.29
C VAL A 185 5.10 -4.00 3.20
N SER A 186 6.29 -4.49 3.59
CA SER A 186 7.39 -4.75 2.66
C SER A 186 7.10 -5.86 1.65
N ALA A 187 7.61 -5.70 0.43
CA ALA A 187 7.70 -6.75 -0.58
C ALA A 187 9.04 -7.52 -0.55
N GLY A 188 10.01 -7.09 0.25
CA GLY A 188 11.32 -7.74 0.34
C GLY A 188 11.29 -8.96 1.24
N ARG A 189 11.64 -10.15 0.72
CA ARG A 189 11.60 -11.44 1.45
C ARG A 189 12.22 -11.36 2.85
N GLN A 190 13.43 -10.84 2.96
CA GLN A 190 14.15 -10.75 4.24
C GLN A 190 13.42 -9.85 5.24
N MET A 191 12.87 -8.72 4.78
CA MET A 191 12.09 -7.83 5.63
C MET A 191 10.80 -8.52 6.06
N ILE A 192 10.14 -9.27 5.16
CA ILE A 192 8.93 -10.03 5.50
C ILE A 192 9.19 -11.01 6.64
N ASP A 193 10.28 -11.78 6.54
CA ASP A 193 10.63 -12.77 7.55
C ASP A 193 11.03 -12.14 8.90
N ASN A 194 11.64 -10.96 8.87
CA ASN A 194 12.08 -10.29 10.08
C ASN A 194 10.94 -9.56 10.78
N SER A 195 10.11 -8.82 10.04
CA SER A 195 9.19 -7.80 10.58
C SER A 195 7.79 -8.31 10.92
N TYR A 196 7.33 -9.41 10.30
CA TYR A 196 5.89 -9.70 10.28
C TYR A 196 5.55 -11.13 10.71
N GLN A 197 4.72 -11.24 11.76
CA GLN A 197 4.05 -12.48 12.13
C GLN A 197 2.78 -12.65 11.28
N VAL A 198 2.97 -12.95 10.00
CA VAL A 198 1.95 -12.87 8.93
C VAL A 198 0.60 -13.51 9.30
N GLU A 199 0.59 -14.75 9.82
CA GLU A 199 -0.64 -15.44 10.21
C GLU A 199 -1.44 -14.74 11.32
N LYS A 200 -0.75 -14.03 12.23
CA LYS A 200 -1.42 -13.26 13.29
C LYS A 200 -1.99 -11.98 12.70
N LEU A 201 -1.19 -11.26 11.91
CA LEU A 201 -1.63 -10.05 11.21
C LEU A 201 -2.84 -10.32 10.30
N ALA A 202 -2.89 -11.48 9.64
CA ALA A 202 -3.99 -11.88 8.78
C ALA A 202 -5.36 -11.95 9.49
N LYS A 203 -5.38 -12.18 10.80
CA LYS A 203 -6.60 -12.22 11.61
C LYS A 203 -7.14 -10.82 11.91
N ASP A 204 -6.23 -9.88 12.13
CA ASP A 204 -6.54 -8.56 12.68
C ASP A 204 -6.66 -7.47 11.61
N LEU A 205 -5.88 -7.54 10.53
CA LEU A 205 -5.91 -6.57 9.44
C LEU A 205 -7.07 -6.82 8.48
N ASP A 206 -7.72 -5.75 8.02
CA ASP A 206 -8.71 -5.80 6.94
C ASP A 206 -8.06 -6.16 5.60
N PHE A 207 -6.91 -5.56 5.31
CA PHE A 207 -6.01 -5.92 4.21
C PHE A 207 -4.62 -5.27 4.42
N ILE A 208 -3.63 -5.77 3.68
CA ILE A 208 -2.30 -5.17 3.57
C ILE A 208 -2.16 -4.42 2.25
N ASN A 209 -1.47 -3.29 2.28
CA ASN A 209 -0.98 -2.57 1.11
C ASN A 209 0.46 -3.01 0.87
N LEU A 210 0.66 -3.96 -0.05
CA LEU A 210 1.98 -4.50 -0.36
C LEU A 210 2.77 -3.48 -1.18
N LEU A 211 3.87 -2.97 -0.62
CA LEU A 211 4.75 -2.00 -1.26
C LEU A 211 5.66 -2.72 -2.28
N SER A 212 5.06 -3.26 -3.35
CA SER A 212 5.69 -4.07 -4.39
C SER A 212 6.38 -3.21 -5.46
N PHE A 213 7.23 -2.31 -5.00
CA PHE A 213 8.03 -1.37 -5.78
C PHE A 213 9.30 -1.05 -4.99
N ASP A 214 10.16 -0.18 -5.50
CA ASP A 214 11.49 0.11 -4.96
C ASP A 214 12.37 -1.15 -4.85
N PHE A 215 12.20 -2.10 -5.78
CA PHE A 215 13.01 -3.32 -5.82
C PHE A 215 14.45 -3.03 -6.27
N HIS A 216 14.61 -2.07 -7.18
CA HIS A 216 15.90 -1.60 -7.69
C HIS A 216 15.94 -0.08 -7.74
N GLY A 217 17.12 0.49 -7.51
CA GLY A 217 17.32 1.93 -7.45
C GLY A 217 18.77 2.32 -7.23
N SER A 218 19.04 3.62 -7.18
CA SER A 218 20.40 4.16 -7.18
C SER A 218 21.21 3.88 -5.90
N TRP A 219 20.61 3.23 -4.90
CA TRP A 219 21.25 2.80 -3.66
C TRP A 219 22.01 1.47 -3.79
N GLU A 220 21.80 0.70 -4.86
CA GLU A 220 22.40 -0.64 -5.02
C GLU A 220 23.93 -0.61 -5.13
N LYS A 221 24.56 -1.70 -4.67
CA LYS A 221 26.01 -1.94 -4.71
C LYS A 221 26.28 -3.41 -5.07
N PRO A 222 26.94 -3.73 -6.21
CA PRO A 222 27.38 -2.79 -7.25
C PRO A 222 26.20 -2.04 -7.89
N LEU A 223 26.45 -0.83 -8.38
CA LEU A 223 25.39 0.00 -8.95
C LEU A 223 25.17 -0.39 -10.42
N ILE A 224 24.05 -1.06 -10.67
CA ILE A 224 23.58 -1.48 -11.99
C ILE A 224 22.14 -1.00 -12.19
N THR A 225 21.71 -0.89 -13.44
CA THR A 225 20.31 -0.55 -13.74
C THR A 225 19.39 -1.72 -13.39
N GLY A 226 18.23 -1.39 -12.83
CA GLY A 226 17.17 -2.35 -12.52
C GLY A 226 15.80 -1.67 -12.59
N HIS A 227 14.75 -2.46 -12.77
CA HIS A 227 13.39 -1.93 -12.89
C HIS A 227 12.79 -1.66 -11.50
N ASN A 228 12.05 -0.56 -11.32
CA ASN A 228 11.44 -0.18 -10.04
C ASN A 228 10.51 -1.28 -9.47
N SER A 229 9.62 -1.79 -10.33
CA SER A 229 8.59 -2.77 -9.98
C SER A 229 8.42 -3.83 -11.07
N PRO A 230 9.37 -4.78 -11.22
CA PRO A 230 9.26 -5.83 -12.22
C PRO A 230 8.17 -6.83 -11.81
N LEU A 231 7.26 -7.16 -12.73
CA LEU A 231 6.18 -8.11 -12.46
C LEU A 231 6.72 -9.50 -12.11
N SER A 232 7.67 -9.99 -12.90
CA SER A 232 8.29 -11.31 -12.76
C SER A 232 9.81 -11.19 -12.72
N LYS A 233 10.46 -12.27 -12.27
CA LYS A 233 11.92 -12.39 -12.22
C LYS A 233 12.56 -12.13 -13.60
N GLY A 234 13.57 -11.26 -13.63
CA GLY A 234 14.38 -11.00 -14.81
C GLY A 234 15.33 -12.16 -15.16
N TRP A 235 15.65 -12.30 -16.44
CA TRP A 235 16.52 -13.39 -16.93
C TRP A 235 17.96 -13.30 -16.39
N GLN A 236 18.41 -12.11 -16.00
CA GLN A 236 19.72 -11.87 -15.37
C GLN A 236 19.68 -11.97 -13.83
N ASP A 237 18.50 -12.05 -13.20
CA ASP A 237 18.42 -12.07 -11.75
C ASP A 237 18.99 -13.36 -11.17
N ARG A 238 19.86 -13.21 -10.17
CA ARG A 238 20.57 -14.29 -9.50
C ARG A 238 20.57 -14.06 -7.99
N GLY A 239 20.66 -15.15 -7.23
CA GLY A 239 20.71 -15.07 -5.77
C GLY A 239 19.53 -14.28 -5.19
N PRO A 240 19.76 -13.35 -4.24
CA PRO A 240 18.69 -12.57 -3.62
C PRO A 240 17.83 -11.74 -4.59
N SER A 241 18.39 -11.23 -5.70
CA SER A 241 17.61 -10.42 -6.66
C SER A 241 16.50 -11.22 -7.34
N SER A 242 16.61 -12.56 -7.36
CA SER A 242 15.55 -13.43 -7.88
C SER A 242 14.22 -13.31 -7.14
N TYR A 243 14.22 -12.73 -5.93
CA TYR A 243 13.03 -12.51 -5.10
C TYR A 243 12.45 -11.11 -5.24
N TYR A 244 13.13 -10.19 -5.94
CA TYR A 244 12.77 -8.78 -6.03
C TYR A 244 11.86 -8.51 -7.24
N ASN A 245 10.69 -9.13 -7.20
CA ASN A 245 9.62 -8.94 -8.19
C ASN A 245 8.26 -9.13 -7.54
N VAL A 246 7.24 -8.59 -8.19
CA VAL A 246 5.86 -8.55 -7.67
C VAL A 246 5.28 -9.94 -7.48
N GLU A 247 5.46 -10.83 -8.46
CA GLU A 247 4.97 -12.21 -8.44
C GLU A 247 5.49 -12.99 -7.22
N TYR A 248 6.81 -12.92 -6.97
CA TYR A 248 7.41 -13.55 -5.81
C TYR A 248 6.89 -12.94 -4.51
N ALA A 249 6.85 -11.61 -4.40
CA ALA A 249 6.43 -10.92 -3.17
C ALA A 249 4.99 -11.26 -2.78
N VAL A 250 4.04 -11.21 -3.73
CA VAL A 250 2.64 -11.58 -3.51
C VAL A 250 2.54 -13.06 -3.11
N GLY A 251 3.18 -13.95 -3.87
CA GLY A 251 3.18 -15.38 -3.57
C GLY A 251 3.76 -15.71 -2.20
N TYR A 252 4.80 -14.98 -1.77
CA TYR A 252 5.45 -15.18 -0.48
C TYR A 252 4.56 -14.77 0.69
N TRP A 253 3.86 -13.64 0.61
CA TRP A 253 2.88 -13.23 1.63
C TRP A 253 1.74 -14.25 1.77
N ILE A 254 1.23 -14.77 0.65
CA ILE A 254 0.20 -15.79 0.64
C ILE A 254 0.71 -17.10 1.26
N HIS A 255 1.92 -17.53 0.86
CA HIS A 255 2.56 -18.72 1.40
C HIS A 255 2.79 -18.63 2.93
N LYS A 256 3.07 -17.43 3.44
CA LYS A 256 3.24 -17.15 4.87
C LYS A 256 1.91 -17.03 5.64
N GLY A 257 0.77 -17.20 4.97
CA GLY A 257 -0.55 -17.29 5.60
C GLY A 257 -1.43 -16.05 5.47
N MET A 258 -1.09 -15.05 4.65
CA MET A 258 -2.00 -13.94 4.36
C MET A 258 -3.04 -14.38 3.31
N PRO A 259 -4.35 -14.29 3.57
CA PRO A 259 -5.37 -14.59 2.57
C PRO A 259 -5.20 -13.72 1.33
N SER A 260 -5.34 -14.31 0.14
CA SER A 260 -5.10 -13.62 -1.13
C SER A 260 -5.96 -12.37 -1.33
N GLU A 261 -7.22 -12.41 -0.85
CA GLU A 261 -8.19 -11.33 -0.90
C GLU A 261 -7.86 -10.14 0.04
N LYS A 262 -6.89 -10.33 0.93
CA LYS A 262 -6.32 -9.31 1.82
C LYS A 262 -4.99 -8.75 1.30
N VAL A 263 -4.44 -9.24 0.20
CA VAL A 263 -3.20 -8.70 -0.40
C VAL A 263 -3.55 -7.69 -1.48
N VAL A 264 -3.38 -6.39 -1.19
CA VAL A 264 -3.51 -5.32 -2.20
C VAL A 264 -2.14 -5.05 -2.79
N MET A 265 -1.96 -5.38 -4.06
CA MET A 265 -0.70 -5.19 -4.80
C MET A 265 -0.45 -3.70 -5.09
N GLY A 266 0.73 -3.20 -4.71
CA GLY A 266 1.14 -1.83 -4.99
C GLY A 266 1.54 -1.62 -6.45
N ILE A 267 1.08 -0.50 -7.03
CA ILE A 267 1.43 -0.07 -8.39
C ILE A 267 2.06 1.33 -8.28
N PRO A 268 3.37 1.48 -8.55
CA PRO A 268 4.01 2.78 -8.46
C PRO A 268 3.66 3.64 -9.68
N THR A 269 3.27 4.89 -9.45
CA THR A 269 3.12 5.94 -10.49
C THR A 269 4.37 6.79 -10.62
N TYR A 270 5.53 6.18 -10.38
CA TYR A 270 6.87 6.75 -10.46
C TYR A 270 7.89 5.68 -10.85
N GLY A 271 9.09 6.11 -11.23
CA GLY A 271 10.23 5.22 -11.52
C GLY A 271 11.52 5.70 -10.88
N HIS A 272 12.46 4.77 -10.73
CA HIS A 272 13.84 5.07 -10.39
C HIS A 272 14.68 5.22 -11.65
N SER A 273 15.55 6.23 -11.67
CA SER A 273 16.40 6.57 -12.80
C SER A 273 17.88 6.46 -12.44
N PHE A 274 18.72 6.23 -13.45
CA PHE A 274 20.16 6.01 -13.28
C PHE A 274 20.94 6.84 -14.29
N THR A 275 22.14 7.27 -13.91
CA THR A 275 23.16 7.75 -14.85
C THR A 275 24.04 6.57 -15.23
N LEU A 276 24.12 6.25 -16.52
CA LEU A 276 24.90 5.11 -17.01
C LEU A 276 26.40 5.38 -16.89
N ALA A 277 27.18 4.35 -16.55
CA ALA A 277 28.64 4.43 -16.52
C ALA A 277 29.28 4.09 -17.88
N SER A 278 28.49 3.62 -18.84
CA SER A 278 28.93 3.25 -20.19
C SER A 278 27.83 3.53 -21.22
N ALA A 279 28.06 3.16 -22.48
CA ALA A 279 27.05 3.22 -23.54
C ALA A 279 26.00 2.09 -23.47
N GLU A 280 26.13 1.13 -22.54
CA GLU A 280 25.16 0.06 -22.36
C GLU A 280 23.86 0.57 -21.74
N THR A 281 22.72 0.29 -22.36
CA THR A 281 21.40 0.82 -21.96
C THR A 281 20.43 -0.26 -21.49
N THR A 282 20.85 -1.53 -21.47
CA THR A 282 19.99 -2.65 -21.06
C THR A 282 19.79 -2.69 -19.55
N VAL A 283 18.80 -3.46 -19.09
CA VAL A 283 18.71 -3.84 -17.66
C VAL A 283 19.99 -4.57 -17.26
N GLY A 284 20.51 -4.26 -16.06
CA GLY A 284 21.78 -4.78 -15.55
C GLY A 284 23.02 -3.99 -16.00
N ALA A 285 22.86 -2.95 -16.82
CA ALA A 285 23.98 -2.11 -17.27
C ALA A 285 24.64 -1.38 -16.09
N PRO A 286 25.98 -1.20 -16.08
CA PRO A 286 26.67 -0.44 -15.05
C PRO A 286 26.19 1.02 -14.98
N ALA A 287 25.93 1.51 -13.77
CA ALA A 287 25.54 2.89 -13.52
C ALA A 287 26.54 3.61 -12.59
N SER A 288 26.73 4.91 -12.83
CA SER A 288 27.66 5.77 -12.09
C SER A 288 26.99 6.55 -10.96
N GLY A 289 25.66 6.64 -10.96
CA GLY A 289 24.89 7.34 -9.94
C GLY A 289 23.39 7.36 -10.21
N PRO A 290 22.62 8.08 -9.38
CA PRO A 290 21.23 8.38 -9.68
C PRO A 290 21.11 9.14 -11.00
N GLY A 291 19.96 8.99 -11.68
CA GLY A 291 19.62 9.86 -12.81
C GLY A 291 19.38 11.30 -12.36
N ALA A 292 19.39 12.24 -13.31
CA ALA A 292 19.09 13.64 -13.02
C ALA A 292 17.70 13.78 -12.38
N ALA A 293 17.56 14.77 -11.49
CA ALA A 293 16.28 15.12 -10.89
C ALA A 293 15.28 15.60 -11.94
N GLY A 294 14.01 15.19 -11.79
CA GLY A 294 12.91 15.74 -12.58
C GLY A 294 12.63 17.21 -12.20
N PRO A 295 12.05 18.00 -13.12
CA PRO A 295 11.79 19.43 -12.90
C PRO A 295 10.67 19.71 -11.88
N ILE A 296 9.86 18.72 -11.50
CA ILE A 296 8.77 18.87 -10.52
C ILE A 296 9.07 18.12 -9.23
N THR A 297 9.51 16.87 -9.33
CA THR A 297 9.80 16.06 -8.12
C THR A 297 11.12 16.44 -7.48
N GLU A 298 12.02 17.08 -8.24
CA GLU A 298 13.31 17.64 -7.79
C GLU A 298 14.19 16.64 -7.02
N SER A 299 14.03 15.34 -7.32
CA SER A 299 14.71 14.25 -6.62
C SER A 299 15.56 13.43 -7.58
N SER A 300 16.87 13.42 -7.39
CA SER A 300 17.79 12.65 -8.24
C SER A 300 17.52 11.16 -8.09
N GLY A 301 17.46 10.45 -9.22
CA GLY A 301 17.18 9.01 -9.26
C GLY A 301 15.69 8.67 -9.11
N PHE A 302 14.79 9.66 -9.17
CA PHE A 302 13.36 9.49 -9.08
C PHE A 302 12.65 10.36 -10.12
N LEU A 303 11.62 9.82 -10.77
CA LEU A 303 10.75 10.56 -11.68
C LEU A 303 9.30 10.16 -11.44
N ALA A 304 8.40 11.12 -11.29
CA ALA A 304 6.96 10.84 -11.39
C ALA A 304 6.61 10.39 -12.81
N TYR A 305 5.51 9.64 -12.98
CA TYR A 305 5.09 9.14 -14.30
C TYR A 305 5.03 10.25 -15.35
N TYR A 306 4.49 11.43 -15.01
CA TYR A 306 4.39 12.58 -15.93
C TYR A 306 5.73 13.25 -16.27
N GLU A 307 6.82 12.94 -15.55
CA GLU A 307 8.18 13.41 -15.84
C GLU A 307 9.00 12.42 -16.68
N VAL A 308 8.47 11.21 -16.92
CA VAL A 308 9.17 10.21 -17.74
C VAL A 308 9.17 10.67 -19.21
N PRO A 309 10.35 10.78 -19.86
CA PRO A 309 10.43 11.20 -21.26
C PRO A 309 9.59 10.32 -22.19
N GLY A 310 8.87 10.94 -23.13
CA GLY A 310 7.98 10.26 -24.06
C GLY A 310 6.55 10.02 -23.55
N ASN A 311 6.25 10.41 -22.31
CA ASN A 311 4.88 10.44 -21.81
C ASN A 311 4.06 11.53 -22.55
N PRO A 312 2.83 11.27 -23.02
CA PRO A 312 1.95 12.30 -23.60
C PRO A 312 1.68 13.51 -22.70
N LEU A 313 1.86 13.37 -21.38
CA LEU A 313 1.76 14.46 -20.38
C LEU A 313 3.08 15.25 -20.20
N TYR A 314 4.20 14.75 -20.72
CA TYR A 314 5.53 15.37 -20.68
C TYR A 314 5.63 16.76 -21.37
N PRO A 315 4.95 17.07 -22.50
CA PRO A 315 5.18 18.31 -23.25
C PRO A 315 4.62 19.58 -22.59
N GLN A 316 4.03 19.51 -21.39
CA GLN A 316 3.62 20.70 -20.63
C GLN A 316 4.69 21.20 -19.64
N LEU A 317 5.85 20.55 -19.56
CA LEU A 317 6.94 20.98 -18.70
C LEU A 317 7.88 21.93 -19.46
N PRO A 318 8.27 23.09 -18.88
CA PRO A 318 9.29 23.94 -19.47
C PRO A 318 10.55 23.11 -19.74
N ALA A 319 11.10 23.23 -20.95
CA ALA A 319 12.32 22.50 -21.33
C ALA A 319 13.42 22.77 -20.28
N MET A 320 14.09 21.70 -19.84
CA MET A 320 15.25 21.82 -18.94
C MET A 320 16.32 22.68 -19.64
N SER A 321 16.60 23.87 -19.10
CA SER A 321 17.77 24.64 -19.49
C SER A 321 19.01 23.90 -18.95
N GLY A 322 19.72 23.24 -19.86
CA GLY A 322 21.05 22.69 -19.60
C GLY A 322 22.13 23.76 -19.49
#